data_AF-A0A9D0YKU1-F1
#
_entry.id   AF-A0A9D0YKU1-F1
#
_cell.length_a   1.000
_cell.length_b   1.000
_cell.length_c   1.000
_cell.angle_alpha   90.00
_cell.angle_beta   90.00
_cell.angle_gamma   90.00
#
_symmetry.space_group_name_H-M   'P 1'
#
loop_
_entity.id
_entity.type
_entity.pdbx_description
1 polymer ?
#
loop_
_entity_poly.entity_id
_entity_poly.type
_entity_poly.pdbx_seq_one_letter_code
_entity_poly.pdbx_strand_id
1 'polypeptide(L)'
;HTHADAMVTLSNSIKGEEIIDEVYKDYIIIPYIMPGFLLAKVVYNMTDGIEWENIKGIILHNHGIFTFANTAKESYDNMIEAVTLAEKYLKKAKKKRIHNIEKIQELISQAKGYEVSIRVNQSKIAKQFATKEDMALSQQGVLTPEHIIRTKRVPIIFNDDYEKELADYIKAYEDYFERHNYDEIMLNPAPNWAVLQDFGTISFGKDEKEASIIEDINNHTMNAMINAKKLGGYKSISEKDSFYMEYWELEQMKLKGK
;
A
#
# COMPACT_ATOMS: atom_id res chain seq x y z
N HIS A 1 10.22 25.74 20.42
CA HIS A 1 9.75 26.09 19.06
C HIS A 1 10.35 25.12 18.06
N THR A 2 9.57 24.60 17.13
CA THR A 2 10.07 23.77 16.03
C THR A 2 9.27 24.06 14.74
N HIS A 3 9.89 23.70 13.61
CA HIS A 3 9.25 23.64 12.29
C HIS A 3 9.06 22.17 11.90
N ALA A 4 8.41 21.39 12.76
CA ALA A 4 8.23 19.96 12.51
C ALA A 4 7.51 19.72 11.18
N ASP A 5 8.05 18.85 10.33
CA ASP A 5 7.57 18.62 8.96
C ASP A 5 6.07 18.32 8.90
N ALA A 6 5.58 17.45 9.79
CA ALA A 6 4.16 17.10 9.86
C ALA A 6 3.28 18.32 10.15
N MET A 7 3.72 19.20 11.07
CA MET A 7 3.01 20.42 11.44
C MET A 7 2.92 21.41 10.28
N VAL A 8 4.07 21.73 9.68
CA VAL A 8 4.12 22.69 8.57
C VAL A 8 3.43 22.14 7.33
N THR A 9 3.40 20.83 7.13
CA THR A 9 2.62 20.19 6.05
C THR A 9 1.12 20.44 6.22
N LEU A 10 0.58 20.29 7.44
CA LEU A 10 -0.82 20.58 7.70
C LEU A 10 -1.12 22.06 7.49
N SER A 11 -0.35 22.94 8.14
CA SER A 11 -0.64 24.38 8.14
C SER A 11 -0.41 25.05 6.78
N ASN A 12 0.47 24.51 5.92
CA ASN A 12 0.69 25.00 4.55
C ASN A 12 -0.27 24.39 3.50
N SER A 13 -1.09 23.41 3.87
CA SER A 13 -2.03 22.80 2.91
C SER A 13 -3.15 23.77 2.53
N ILE A 14 -3.81 23.56 1.37
CA ILE A 14 -4.90 24.42 0.88
C ILE A 14 -6.03 24.58 1.93
N LYS A 15 -6.26 23.53 2.73
CA LYS A 15 -7.25 23.53 3.82
C LYS A 15 -6.58 23.64 5.20
N GLY A 16 -5.40 24.24 5.27
CA GLY A 16 -4.55 24.23 6.46
C GLY A 16 -5.25 24.81 7.68
N GLU A 17 -5.97 25.93 7.53
CA GLU A 17 -6.76 26.54 8.61
C GLU A 17 -7.82 25.58 9.16
N GLU A 18 -8.70 25.05 8.30
CA GLU A 18 -9.72 24.06 8.69
C GLU A 18 -9.12 22.85 9.41
N ILE A 19 -8.00 22.33 8.90
CA ILE A 19 -7.34 21.14 9.44
C ILE A 19 -6.69 21.42 10.80
N ILE A 20 -6.00 22.56 10.93
CA ILE A 20 -5.36 22.93 12.19
C ILE A 20 -6.40 23.18 13.28
N ASP A 21 -7.51 23.84 12.96
CA ASP A 21 -8.66 24.02 13.86
C ASP A 21 -9.27 22.67 14.30
N GLU A 22 -9.36 21.70 13.38
CA GLU A 22 -9.85 20.36 13.69
C GLU A 22 -8.93 19.61 14.66
N VAL A 23 -7.61 19.67 14.41
CA VAL A 23 -6.60 18.86 15.12
C VAL A 23 -6.19 19.48 16.46
N TYR A 24 -6.11 20.80 16.55
CA TYR A 24 -5.49 21.54 17.65
C TYR A 24 -6.47 22.40 18.46
N LYS A 25 -7.58 21.80 18.90
CA LYS A 25 -8.65 22.50 19.63
C LYS A 25 -8.23 23.17 20.94
N ASP A 26 -7.23 22.63 21.63
CA ASP A 26 -6.72 23.15 22.91
C ASP A 26 -5.46 24.03 22.74
N TYR A 27 -5.25 24.57 21.53
CA TYR A 27 -4.11 25.40 21.18
C TYR A 27 -4.58 26.78 20.74
N ILE A 28 -3.72 27.78 20.94
CA ILE A 28 -3.93 29.08 20.31
C ILE A 28 -3.41 29.00 18.89
N ILE A 29 -4.27 29.35 17.93
CA ILE A 29 -3.95 29.30 16.51
C ILE A 29 -3.80 30.74 16.02
N ILE A 30 -2.63 31.03 15.46
CA ILE A 30 -2.29 32.36 14.96
C ILE A 30 -2.14 32.28 13.43
N PRO A 31 -2.88 33.09 12.66
CA PRO A 31 -2.68 33.23 11.22
C PRO A 31 -1.24 33.61 10.87
N TYR A 32 -0.86 33.46 9.60
CA TYR A 32 0.49 33.82 9.17
C TYR A 32 0.82 35.27 9.50
N ILE A 33 1.92 35.46 10.22
CA ILE A 33 2.53 36.75 10.53
C ILE A 33 4.04 36.61 10.31
N MET A 34 4.65 37.67 9.78
CA MET A 34 6.09 37.74 9.59
C MET A 34 6.83 37.44 10.91
N PRO A 35 7.74 36.46 10.95
CA PRO A 35 8.49 36.12 12.16
C PRO A 35 9.28 37.31 12.71
N GLY A 36 9.32 37.45 14.04
CA GLY A 36 10.06 38.51 14.72
C GLY A 36 9.26 39.17 15.84
N PHE A 37 9.58 40.42 16.15
CA PHE A 37 8.99 41.14 17.29
C PHE A 37 7.48 41.36 17.16
N LEU A 38 6.97 41.52 15.94
CA LEU A 38 5.54 41.68 15.70
C LEU A 38 4.76 40.42 16.12
N LEU A 39 5.26 39.24 15.73
CA LEU A 39 4.70 37.97 16.15
C LEU A 39 4.67 37.84 17.68
N ALA A 40 5.77 38.20 18.36
CA ALA A 40 5.81 38.15 19.83
C ALA A 40 4.76 39.06 20.49
N LYS A 41 4.51 40.26 19.94
CA LYS A 41 3.43 41.15 20.40
C LYS A 41 2.04 40.56 20.18
N VAL A 42 1.81 39.92 19.04
CA VAL A 42 0.53 39.28 18.76
C VAL A 42 0.29 38.11 19.71
N VAL A 43 1.29 37.27 19.94
CA VAL A 43 1.22 36.21 20.96
C VAL A 43 0.85 36.81 22.32
N TYR A 44 1.60 37.81 22.78
CA TYR A 44 1.35 38.48 24.07
C TYR A 44 -0.10 38.97 24.20
N ASN A 45 -0.60 39.69 23.19
CA ASN A 45 -1.97 40.20 23.20
C ASN A 45 -3.03 39.09 23.16
N MET A 46 -2.80 38.03 22.38
CA MET A 46 -3.75 36.91 22.26
C MET A 46 -3.78 36.03 23.52
N THR A 47 -2.69 36.01 24.29
CA THR A 47 -2.58 35.29 25.56
C THR A 47 -2.96 36.13 26.78
N ASP A 48 -3.34 37.40 26.58
CA ASP A 48 -3.70 38.28 27.69
C ASP A 48 -4.97 37.77 28.40
N GLY A 49 -4.89 37.62 29.72
CA GLY A 49 -5.95 37.03 30.53
C GLY A 49 -6.18 35.52 30.34
N ILE A 50 -5.32 34.82 29.59
CA ILE A 50 -5.35 33.36 29.46
C ILE A 50 -4.43 32.73 30.52
N GLU A 51 -4.98 31.82 31.32
CA GLU A 51 -4.19 30.96 32.19
C GLU A 51 -3.39 29.95 31.34
N TRP A 52 -2.06 29.98 31.47
CA TRP A 52 -1.16 29.19 30.63
C TRP A 52 -1.33 27.68 30.85
N GLU A 53 -1.87 27.23 32.00
CA GLU A 53 -2.22 25.82 32.21
C GLU A 53 -3.39 25.33 31.34
N ASN A 54 -4.20 26.23 30.77
CA ASN A 54 -5.37 25.88 29.96
C ASN A 54 -5.06 25.77 28.45
N ILE A 55 -3.83 26.05 28.03
CA ILE A 55 -3.41 26.01 26.63
C ILE A 55 -2.22 25.07 26.46
N LYS A 56 -2.30 24.16 25.47
CA LYS A 56 -1.25 23.15 25.25
C LYS A 56 -0.09 23.63 24.39
N GLY A 57 -0.28 24.75 23.68
CA GLY A 57 0.72 25.33 22.82
C GLY A 57 0.15 26.41 21.91
N ILE A 58 1.01 26.93 21.05
CA ILE A 58 0.65 27.92 20.02
C ILE A 58 1.04 27.37 18.65
N ILE A 59 0.07 27.35 17.74
CA ILE A 59 0.26 27.00 16.33
C ILE A 59 0.36 28.28 15.51
N LEU A 60 1.37 28.36 14.66
CA LEU A 60 1.56 29.46 13.72
C LEU A 60 1.34 28.95 12.29
N HIS A 61 0.30 29.45 11.63
CA HIS A 61 0.06 29.15 10.22
C HIS A 61 1.27 29.53 9.37
N ASN A 62 1.64 28.61 8.47
CA ASN A 62 2.78 28.72 7.58
C ASN A 62 4.14 28.96 8.25
N HIS A 63 4.30 28.52 9.51
CA HIS A 63 5.54 28.71 10.24
C HIS A 63 5.91 27.52 11.13
N GLY A 64 5.10 27.16 12.14
CA GLY A 64 5.46 26.07 13.04
C GLY A 64 4.69 26.08 14.36
N ILE A 65 5.31 25.53 15.41
CA ILE A 65 4.66 25.32 16.70
C ILE A 65 5.54 25.75 17.87
N PHE A 66 4.91 26.30 18.91
CA PHE A 66 5.48 26.51 20.23
C PHE A 66 4.77 25.62 21.26
N THR A 67 5.56 24.96 22.09
CA THR A 67 5.09 24.34 23.34
C THR A 67 5.90 24.92 24.49
N PHE A 68 5.35 24.86 25.68
CA PHE A 68 5.89 25.45 26.91
C PHE A 68 5.36 24.66 28.11
N ALA A 69 6.06 24.77 29.22
CA ALA A 69 5.72 24.14 30.50
C ALA A 69 6.62 24.70 31.61
N ASN A 70 6.38 24.30 32.86
CA ASN A 70 7.21 24.67 34.01
C ASN A 70 8.59 24.00 34.00
N THR A 71 8.76 22.93 33.22
CA THR A 71 10.05 22.25 33.05
C THR A 71 10.39 22.03 31.59
N ALA A 72 11.68 22.00 31.26
CA ALA A 72 12.15 21.75 29.90
C ALA A 72 11.72 20.37 29.37
N LYS A 73 11.71 19.35 30.25
CA LYS A 73 11.27 18.00 29.89
C LYS A 73 9.79 17.98 29.50
N GLU A 74 8.94 18.59 30.31
CA GLU A 74 7.50 18.64 30.05
C GLU A 74 7.18 19.43 28.76
N SER A 75 7.87 20.56 28.52
CA SER A 75 7.72 21.31 27.27
C SER A 75 8.13 20.49 26.04
N TYR A 76 9.18 19.67 26.17
CA TYR A 76 9.61 18.74 25.14
C TYR A 76 8.59 17.62 24.91
N ASP A 77 8.06 17.01 25.98
CA ASP A 77 7.04 15.96 25.89
C ASP A 77 5.77 16.50 25.21
N ASN A 78 5.33 17.72 25.58
CA ASN A 78 4.22 18.43 24.91
C ASN A 78 4.49 18.63 23.41
N MET A 79 5.74 18.92 23.01
CA MET A 79 6.11 19.04 21.60
C MET A 79 5.95 17.70 20.87
N ILE A 80 6.42 16.62 21.46
CA ILE A 80 6.27 15.27 20.89
C ILE A 80 4.80 14.90 20.73
N GLU A 81 3.97 15.15 21.75
CA GLU A 81 2.53 14.91 21.67
C GLU A 81 1.88 15.73 20.54
N ALA A 82 2.17 17.03 20.47
CA ALA A 82 1.62 17.92 19.48
C ALA A 82 1.98 17.51 18.05
N VAL A 83 3.25 17.18 17.78
CA VAL A 83 3.69 16.71 16.46
C VAL A 83 3.08 15.35 16.14
N THR A 84 2.94 14.46 17.13
CA THR A 84 2.29 13.15 16.97
C THR A 84 0.83 13.29 16.52
N LEU A 85 0.10 14.34 16.95
CA LEU A 85 -1.25 14.62 16.46
C LEU A 85 -1.25 14.90 14.95
N ALA A 86 -0.34 15.74 14.45
CA ALA A 86 -0.20 16.02 13.03
C ALA A 86 0.17 14.77 12.22
N GLU A 87 1.13 13.98 12.70
CA GLU A 87 1.52 12.72 12.05
C GLU A 87 0.36 11.73 11.97
N LYS A 88 -0.42 11.61 13.04
CA LYS A 88 -1.63 10.77 13.06
C LYS A 88 -2.67 11.26 12.05
N TYR A 89 -2.85 12.58 11.93
CA TYR A 89 -3.76 13.15 10.93
C TYR A 89 -3.29 12.83 9.50
N LEU A 90 -2.03 13.10 9.18
CA LEU A 90 -1.45 12.80 7.86
C LEU A 90 -1.54 11.31 7.51
N LYS A 91 -1.30 10.43 8.48
CA LYS A 91 -1.42 8.98 8.29
C LYS A 91 -2.86 8.55 7.95
N LYS A 92 -3.87 9.23 8.52
CA LYS A 92 -5.29 9.01 8.19
C LYS A 92 -5.67 9.65 6.86
N ALA A 93 -5.10 10.81 6.54
CA ALA A 93 -5.36 11.57 5.32
C ALA A 93 -4.74 10.95 4.06
N LYS A 94 -3.90 9.91 4.19
CA LYS A 94 -3.45 9.10 3.04
C LYS A 94 -4.68 8.67 2.22
N LYS A 95 -4.79 9.22 1.01
CA LYS A 95 -5.85 8.87 0.07
C LYS A 95 -5.77 7.38 -0.20
N LYS A 96 -6.76 6.63 0.30
CA LYS A 96 -6.87 5.21 -0.04
C LYS A 96 -7.08 5.13 -1.54
N ARG A 97 -6.22 4.37 -2.22
CA ARG A 97 -6.47 4.03 -3.61
C ARG A 97 -7.74 3.20 -3.67
N ILE A 98 -8.66 3.62 -4.51
CA ILE A 98 -9.92 2.90 -4.73
C ILE A 98 -9.75 2.13 -6.03
N HIS A 99 -9.93 0.82 -5.97
CA HIS A 99 -9.94 -0.03 -7.15
C HIS A 99 -11.36 -0.43 -7.50
N ASN A 100 -11.69 -0.45 -8.79
CA ASN A 100 -12.96 -0.98 -9.26
C ASN A 100 -12.86 -2.50 -9.39
N ILE A 101 -13.22 -3.20 -8.30
CA ILE A 101 -13.13 -4.66 -8.19
C ILE A 101 -14.05 -5.36 -9.18
N GLU A 102 -15.26 -4.82 -9.39
CA GLU A 102 -16.24 -5.36 -10.35
C GLU A 102 -15.68 -5.32 -11.78
N LYS A 103 -15.13 -4.17 -12.20
CA LYS A 103 -14.46 -4.04 -13.50
C LYS A 103 -13.29 -5.01 -13.65
N ILE A 104 -12.48 -5.18 -12.61
CA ILE A 104 -11.37 -6.16 -12.64
C ILE A 104 -11.92 -7.57 -12.83
N GLN A 105 -12.95 -7.97 -12.08
CA GLN A 105 -13.57 -9.30 -12.20
C GLN A 105 -14.16 -9.54 -13.60
N GLU A 106 -14.82 -8.54 -14.19
CA GLU A 106 -15.36 -8.61 -15.55
C GLU A 106 -14.24 -8.82 -16.59
N LEU A 107 -13.18 -8.02 -16.52
CA LEU A 107 -12.03 -8.12 -17.44
C LEU A 107 -11.35 -9.49 -17.34
N ILE A 108 -11.13 -9.98 -16.12
CA ILE A 108 -10.53 -11.31 -15.92
C ILE A 108 -11.46 -12.43 -16.39
N SER A 109 -12.78 -12.31 -16.16
CA SER A 109 -13.75 -13.30 -16.65
C SER A 109 -13.76 -13.38 -18.17
N GLN A 110 -13.73 -12.23 -18.85
CA GLN A 110 -13.63 -12.16 -20.31
C GLN A 110 -12.34 -12.81 -20.82
N ALA A 111 -11.19 -12.49 -20.21
CA ALA A 111 -9.90 -13.06 -20.61
C ALA A 111 -9.81 -14.58 -20.33
N LYS A 112 -10.49 -15.08 -19.30
CA LYS A 112 -10.55 -16.52 -19.00
C LYS A 112 -11.58 -17.28 -19.84
N GLY A 113 -12.58 -16.60 -20.38
CA GLY A 113 -13.69 -17.20 -21.13
C GLY A 113 -14.77 -17.84 -20.24
N TYR A 114 -14.76 -17.54 -18.94
CA TYR A 114 -15.77 -17.98 -17.97
C TYR A 114 -15.85 -16.99 -16.81
N GLU A 115 -16.98 -16.96 -16.10
CA GLU A 115 -17.17 -16.12 -14.91
C GLU A 115 -16.28 -16.60 -13.75
N VAL A 116 -15.41 -15.73 -13.25
CA VAL A 116 -14.51 -16.06 -12.13
C VAL A 116 -15.15 -15.76 -10.78
N SER A 117 -14.88 -16.62 -9.80
CA SER A 117 -15.03 -16.31 -8.38
C SER A 117 -13.80 -15.56 -7.88
N ILE A 118 -14.00 -14.53 -7.07
CA ILE A 118 -12.92 -13.68 -6.55
C ILE A 118 -12.78 -13.77 -5.02
N ARG A 119 -11.55 -13.64 -4.53
CA ARG A 119 -11.24 -13.46 -3.10
C ARG A 119 -10.38 -12.22 -2.92
N VAL A 120 -10.94 -11.20 -2.28
CA VAL A 120 -10.22 -9.96 -1.98
C VAL A 120 -9.54 -10.08 -0.63
N ASN A 121 -8.22 -9.93 -0.61
CA ASN A 121 -7.41 -10.04 0.60
C ASN A 121 -6.80 -8.69 0.97
N GLN A 122 -7.27 -8.16 2.10
CA GLN A 122 -6.81 -6.90 2.69
C GLN A 122 -6.14 -7.09 4.06
N SER A 123 -5.62 -8.29 4.31
CA SER A 123 -4.82 -8.59 5.50
C SER A 123 -3.59 -7.68 5.60
N LYS A 124 -2.98 -7.62 6.79
CA LYS A 124 -1.79 -6.80 7.02
C LYS A 124 -0.65 -7.15 6.04
N ILE A 125 -0.44 -8.45 5.78
CA ILE A 125 0.60 -8.91 4.88
C ILE A 125 0.29 -8.54 3.42
N ALA A 126 -0.97 -8.71 2.97
CA ALA A 126 -1.36 -8.33 1.62
C ALA A 126 -1.22 -6.82 1.36
N LYS A 127 -1.63 -5.99 2.33
CA LYS A 127 -1.45 -4.53 2.26
C LYS A 127 0.01 -4.11 2.26
N GLN A 128 0.85 -4.76 3.05
CA GLN A 128 2.28 -4.51 3.03
C GLN A 128 2.87 -4.88 1.66
N PHE A 129 2.55 -6.07 1.16
CA PHE A 129 3.06 -6.58 -0.10
C PHE A 129 2.60 -5.74 -1.31
N ALA A 130 1.43 -5.13 -1.22
CA ALA A 130 0.88 -4.23 -2.23
C ALA A 130 1.46 -2.80 -2.23
N THR A 131 2.43 -2.50 -1.36
CA THR A 131 3.13 -1.21 -1.39
C THR A 131 4.08 -1.12 -2.58
N LYS A 132 4.38 0.10 -3.03
CA LYS A 132 5.39 0.34 -4.08
C LYS A 132 6.74 -0.29 -3.80
N GLU A 133 7.12 -0.41 -2.53
CA GLU A 133 8.39 -1.01 -2.11
C GLU A 133 8.40 -2.52 -2.29
N ASP A 134 7.37 -3.21 -1.77
CA ASP A 134 7.36 -4.67 -1.70
C ASP A 134 6.72 -5.34 -2.93
N MET A 135 5.90 -4.62 -3.70
CA MET A 135 5.20 -5.23 -4.85
C MET A 135 6.15 -5.74 -5.93
N ALA A 136 7.36 -5.19 -6.04
CA ALA A 136 8.39 -5.66 -6.97
C ALA A 136 8.86 -7.09 -6.63
N LEU A 137 8.73 -7.55 -5.38
CA LEU A 137 9.03 -8.94 -4.98
C LEU A 137 8.14 -9.94 -5.70
N SER A 138 6.88 -9.56 -5.98
CA SER A 138 5.91 -10.41 -6.67
C SER A 138 6.35 -10.82 -8.08
N GLN A 139 7.24 -10.04 -8.70
CA GLN A 139 7.70 -10.24 -10.07
C GLN A 139 8.95 -11.13 -10.15
N GLN A 140 9.45 -11.64 -9.01
CA GLN A 140 10.67 -12.46 -8.96
C GLN A 140 10.43 -13.96 -9.22
N GLY A 141 9.17 -14.40 -9.32
CA GLY A 141 8.80 -15.79 -9.60
C GLY A 141 8.12 -16.48 -8.42
N VAL A 142 8.25 -17.80 -8.38
CA VAL A 142 7.45 -18.71 -7.54
C VAL A 142 8.25 -19.37 -6.42
N LEU A 143 7.55 -19.75 -5.36
CA LEU A 143 8.13 -20.36 -4.15
C LEU A 143 8.24 -21.88 -4.25
N THR A 144 7.23 -22.54 -4.82
CA THR A 144 7.10 -24.00 -4.86
C THR A 144 6.48 -24.47 -6.18
N PRO A 145 6.58 -25.77 -6.51
CA PRO A 145 5.85 -26.36 -7.64
C PRO A 145 4.33 -26.17 -7.56
N GLU A 146 3.72 -26.36 -6.39
CA GLU A 146 2.26 -26.14 -6.22
C GLU A 146 1.89 -24.66 -6.46
N HIS A 147 2.77 -23.73 -6.10
CA HIS A 147 2.55 -22.30 -6.31
C HIS A 147 2.43 -21.99 -7.82
N ILE A 148 3.33 -22.49 -8.65
CA ILE A 148 3.32 -22.13 -10.08
C ILE A 148 2.13 -22.70 -10.85
N ILE A 149 1.77 -23.97 -10.60
CA ILE A 149 0.66 -24.60 -11.32
C ILE A 149 -0.71 -24.00 -10.98
N ARG A 150 -0.83 -23.38 -9.79
CA ARG A 150 -2.08 -22.74 -9.33
C ARG A 150 -2.17 -21.27 -9.68
N THR A 151 -1.04 -20.56 -9.75
CA THR A 151 -1.04 -19.09 -9.74
C THR A 151 -0.36 -18.45 -10.95
N LYS A 152 0.34 -19.26 -11.77
CA LYS A 152 1.33 -18.83 -12.77
C LYS A 152 2.60 -18.27 -12.15
N ARG A 153 3.60 -17.98 -12.99
CA ARG A 153 4.92 -17.52 -12.53
C ARG A 153 4.87 -16.19 -11.75
N VAL A 154 4.02 -15.24 -12.16
CA VAL A 154 3.91 -13.91 -11.54
C VAL A 154 2.44 -13.43 -11.54
N PRO A 155 2.01 -12.63 -10.54
CA PRO A 155 0.73 -11.95 -10.59
C PRO A 155 0.74 -10.79 -11.58
N ILE A 156 -0.45 -10.40 -12.01
CA ILE A 156 -0.67 -9.08 -12.59
C ILE A 156 -0.59 -8.00 -11.50
N ILE A 157 -0.07 -6.83 -11.85
CA ILE A 157 -0.12 -5.65 -11.01
C ILE A 157 -1.17 -4.70 -11.58
N PHE A 158 -2.15 -4.32 -10.76
CA PHE A 158 -3.13 -3.29 -11.12
C PHE A 158 -2.87 -1.98 -10.39
N ASN A 159 -2.79 -0.89 -11.15
CA ASN A 159 -2.68 0.47 -10.64
C ASN A 159 -3.98 1.22 -10.97
N ASP A 160 -4.13 1.72 -12.20
CA ASP A 160 -5.27 2.54 -12.64
C ASP A 160 -5.87 2.07 -13.98
N ASP A 161 -5.02 1.70 -14.93
CA ASP A 161 -5.43 1.36 -16.31
C ASP A 161 -5.54 -0.15 -16.49
N TYR A 162 -6.61 -0.72 -15.93
CA TYR A 162 -6.78 -2.18 -15.84
C TYR A 162 -6.83 -2.88 -17.20
N GLU A 163 -7.34 -2.22 -18.24
CA GLU A 163 -7.42 -2.80 -19.59
C GLU A 163 -6.03 -2.92 -20.21
N LYS A 164 -5.25 -1.83 -20.16
CA LYS A 164 -3.88 -1.82 -20.64
C LYS A 164 -3.00 -2.77 -19.84
N GLU A 165 -3.10 -2.74 -18.51
CA GLU A 165 -2.32 -3.59 -17.62
C GLU A 165 -2.61 -5.08 -17.86
N LEU A 166 -3.87 -5.45 -18.13
CA LEU A 166 -4.23 -6.81 -18.50
C LEU A 166 -3.70 -7.21 -19.88
N ALA A 167 -3.81 -6.34 -20.88
CA ALA A 167 -3.26 -6.59 -22.21
C ALA A 167 -1.73 -6.78 -22.17
N ASP A 168 -1.03 -5.93 -21.40
CA ASP A 168 0.42 -6.02 -21.20
C ASP A 168 0.81 -7.32 -20.49
N TYR A 169 0.04 -7.76 -19.48
CA TYR A 169 0.28 -9.03 -18.78
C TYR A 169 0.10 -10.23 -19.71
N ILE A 170 -1.00 -10.28 -20.47
CA ILE A 170 -1.29 -11.38 -21.40
C ILE A 170 -0.19 -11.48 -22.43
N LYS A 171 0.20 -10.36 -23.04
CA LYS A 171 1.32 -10.32 -24.00
C LYS A 171 2.62 -10.80 -23.38
N ALA A 172 2.95 -10.38 -22.16
CA ALA A 172 4.16 -10.83 -21.47
C ALA A 172 4.14 -12.34 -21.20
N TYR A 173 2.97 -12.92 -20.93
CA TYR A 173 2.79 -14.37 -20.77
C TYR A 173 2.94 -15.11 -22.09
N GLU A 174 2.36 -14.60 -23.18
CA GLU A 174 2.53 -15.14 -24.54
C GLU A 174 4.02 -15.12 -24.94
N ASP A 175 4.71 -13.99 -24.73
CA ASP A 175 6.15 -13.89 -25.00
C ASP A 175 6.97 -14.86 -24.14
N TYR A 176 6.56 -15.08 -22.88
CA TYR A 176 7.18 -16.08 -21.99
C TYR A 176 6.99 -17.50 -22.51
N PHE A 177 5.80 -17.82 -23.02
CA PHE A 177 5.54 -19.10 -23.65
C PHE A 177 6.37 -19.28 -24.94
N GLU A 178 6.38 -18.30 -25.83
CA GLU A 178 7.15 -18.36 -27.09
C GLU A 178 8.65 -18.54 -26.89
N ARG A 179 9.21 -17.99 -25.80
CA ARG A 179 10.64 -18.12 -25.49
C ARG A 179 11.06 -19.52 -25.04
N HIS A 180 10.17 -20.28 -24.41
CA HIS A 180 10.55 -21.52 -23.71
C HIS A 180 9.81 -22.77 -24.18
N ASN A 181 8.70 -22.64 -24.91
CA ASN A 181 7.97 -23.79 -25.44
C ASN A 181 8.81 -24.57 -26.46
N TYR A 182 8.49 -25.85 -26.57
CA TYR A 182 8.99 -26.75 -27.60
C TYR A 182 7.84 -27.43 -28.34
N ASP A 183 6.94 -28.09 -27.61
CA ASP A 183 5.77 -28.80 -28.15
C ASP A 183 4.52 -28.66 -27.27
N GLU A 184 4.60 -27.86 -26.20
CA GLU A 184 3.50 -27.63 -25.28
C GLU A 184 2.36 -26.84 -25.93
N ILE A 185 1.15 -26.98 -25.38
CA ILE A 185 -0.01 -26.15 -25.74
C ILE A 185 -0.12 -25.04 -24.70
N MET A 186 -0.19 -23.79 -25.14
CA MET A 186 -0.29 -22.64 -24.26
C MET A 186 -1.50 -22.76 -23.31
N LEU A 187 -1.24 -22.62 -22.01
CA LEU A 187 -2.31 -22.48 -21.02
C LEU A 187 -2.98 -21.12 -21.18
N ASN A 188 -4.23 -20.96 -20.72
CA ASN A 188 -4.91 -19.67 -20.76
C ASN A 188 -4.00 -18.56 -20.17
N PRO A 189 -3.71 -17.47 -20.90
CA PRO A 189 -2.70 -16.49 -20.51
C PRO A 189 -3.18 -15.50 -19.43
N ALA A 190 -4.47 -15.51 -19.07
CA ALA A 190 -5.01 -14.59 -18.07
C ALA A 190 -4.51 -14.90 -16.65
N PRO A 191 -4.26 -13.89 -15.81
CA PRO A 191 -3.70 -14.07 -14.48
C PRO A 191 -4.63 -14.87 -13.56
N ASN A 192 -4.05 -15.58 -12.59
CA ASN A 192 -4.80 -16.28 -11.53
C ASN A 192 -4.88 -15.47 -10.24
N TRP A 193 -4.08 -14.42 -10.10
CA TRP A 193 -4.18 -13.46 -9.00
C TRP A 193 -3.55 -12.11 -9.37
N ALA A 194 -3.91 -11.08 -8.62
CA ALA A 194 -3.48 -9.70 -8.81
C ALA A 194 -2.97 -9.07 -7.51
N VAL A 195 -1.98 -8.18 -7.64
CA VAL A 195 -1.57 -7.23 -6.60
C VAL A 195 -2.10 -5.84 -6.97
N LEU A 196 -2.89 -5.24 -6.08
CA LEU A 196 -3.50 -3.92 -6.29
C LEU A 196 -2.78 -2.88 -5.44
N GLN A 197 -2.11 -1.93 -6.09
CA GLN A 197 -1.24 -0.96 -5.42
C GLN A 197 -1.93 -0.24 -4.25
N ASP A 198 -1.31 -0.29 -3.06
CA ASP A 198 -1.81 0.33 -1.83
C ASP A 198 -3.21 -0.16 -1.36
N PHE A 199 -3.67 -1.32 -1.85
CA PHE A 199 -4.98 -1.89 -1.51
C PHE A 199 -4.89 -3.30 -0.91
N GLY A 200 -4.19 -4.22 -1.58
CA GLY A 200 -4.11 -5.64 -1.20
C GLY A 200 -3.97 -6.55 -2.42
N THR A 201 -4.50 -7.76 -2.34
CA THR A 201 -4.48 -8.72 -3.45
C THR A 201 -5.87 -9.27 -3.77
N ILE A 202 -6.01 -9.82 -4.98
CA ILE A 202 -7.22 -10.54 -5.42
C ILE A 202 -6.81 -11.89 -6.02
N SER A 203 -7.46 -12.97 -5.61
CA SER A 203 -7.33 -14.28 -6.24
C SER A 203 -8.53 -14.53 -7.17
N PHE A 204 -8.28 -15.15 -8.33
CA PHE A 204 -9.28 -15.49 -9.34
C PHE A 204 -9.34 -17.00 -9.54
N GLY A 205 -10.47 -17.62 -9.21
CA GLY A 205 -10.71 -19.06 -9.41
C GLY A 205 -11.96 -19.33 -10.24
N LYS A 206 -12.09 -20.55 -10.78
CA LYS A 206 -13.33 -21.02 -11.44
C LYS A 206 -14.52 -21.09 -10.48
N ASP A 207 -14.23 -21.29 -9.20
CA ASP A 207 -15.18 -21.36 -8.10
C ASP A 207 -14.54 -20.79 -6.83
N GLU A 208 -15.33 -20.61 -5.77
CA GLU A 208 -14.87 -20.08 -4.50
C GLU A 208 -13.75 -20.94 -3.87
N LYS A 209 -13.83 -22.27 -4.04
CA LYS A 209 -12.85 -23.22 -3.51
C LYS A 209 -11.48 -22.99 -4.15
N GLU A 210 -11.42 -22.84 -5.47
CA GLU A 210 -10.18 -22.56 -6.19
C GLU A 210 -9.63 -21.17 -5.84
N ALA A 211 -10.49 -20.14 -5.78
CA ALA A 211 -10.07 -18.80 -5.39
C ALA A 211 -9.47 -18.78 -3.96
N SER A 212 -10.03 -19.56 -3.03
CA SER A 212 -9.52 -19.75 -1.67
C SER A 212 -8.16 -20.44 -1.66
N ILE A 213 -7.97 -21.51 -2.46
CA ILE A 213 -6.67 -22.20 -2.58
C ILE A 213 -5.60 -21.24 -3.09
N ILE A 214 -5.92 -20.43 -4.10
CA ILE A 214 -4.99 -19.44 -4.65
C ILE A 214 -4.66 -18.37 -3.59
N GLU A 215 -5.64 -17.88 -2.83
CA GLU A 215 -5.43 -16.96 -1.71
C GLU A 215 -4.45 -17.51 -0.66
N ASP A 216 -4.62 -18.78 -0.25
CA ASP A 216 -3.76 -19.42 0.74
C ASP A 216 -2.31 -19.56 0.27
N ILE A 217 -2.11 -19.98 -0.98
CA ILE A 217 -0.79 -20.08 -1.62
C ILE A 217 -0.11 -18.71 -1.69
N ASN A 218 -0.86 -17.68 -2.07
CA ASN A 218 -0.35 -16.32 -2.17
C ASN A 218 0.03 -15.77 -0.79
N ASN A 219 -0.79 -16.00 0.24
CA ASN A 219 -0.49 -15.62 1.62
C ASN A 219 0.80 -16.28 2.12
N HIS A 220 0.97 -17.57 1.87
CA HIS A 220 2.21 -18.28 2.21
C HIS A 220 3.42 -17.68 1.48
N THR A 221 3.29 -17.41 0.18
CA THR A 221 4.37 -16.86 -0.64
C THR A 221 4.76 -15.44 -0.21
N MET A 222 3.78 -14.55 -0.01
CA MET A 222 4.04 -13.17 0.44
C MET A 222 4.83 -13.15 1.75
N ASN A 223 4.46 -14.02 2.71
CA ASN A 223 5.19 -14.16 3.97
C ASN A 223 6.63 -14.62 3.75
N ALA A 224 6.85 -15.61 2.89
CA ALA A 224 8.20 -16.10 2.58
C ALA A 224 9.06 -15.02 1.91
N MET A 225 8.54 -14.33 0.89
CA MET A 225 9.23 -13.27 0.16
C MET A 225 9.59 -12.08 1.09
N ILE A 226 8.66 -11.63 1.92
CA ILE A 226 8.92 -10.53 2.87
C ILE A 226 9.95 -10.95 3.92
N ASN A 227 9.88 -12.18 4.44
CA ASN A 227 10.87 -12.65 5.40
C ASN A 227 12.26 -12.84 4.76
N ALA A 228 12.33 -13.21 3.48
CA ALA A 228 13.59 -13.33 2.77
C ALA A 228 14.35 -12.00 2.67
N LYS A 229 13.68 -10.83 2.73
CA LYS A 229 14.37 -9.52 2.84
C LYS A 229 15.35 -9.50 4.02
N LYS A 230 15.00 -10.14 5.15
CA LYS A 230 15.85 -10.23 6.35
C LYS A 230 17.09 -11.12 6.14
N LEU A 231 17.07 -11.96 5.11
CA LEU A 231 18.12 -12.93 4.76
C LEU A 231 18.94 -12.48 3.53
N GLY A 232 18.78 -11.23 3.08
CA GLY A 232 19.49 -10.68 1.92
C GLY A 232 18.68 -10.66 0.62
N GLY A 233 17.41 -11.05 0.65
CA GLY A 233 16.49 -10.97 -0.48
C GLY A 233 15.88 -12.32 -0.86
N TYR A 234 14.81 -12.26 -1.65
CA TYR A 234 14.19 -13.42 -2.26
C TYR A 234 14.86 -13.73 -3.61
N LYS A 235 14.90 -15.00 -3.99
CA LYS A 235 15.34 -15.44 -5.31
C LYS A 235 14.60 -16.72 -5.68
N SER A 236 13.83 -16.68 -6.76
CA SER A 236 13.19 -17.86 -7.33
C SER A 236 14.16 -18.64 -8.23
N ILE A 237 13.69 -19.79 -8.70
CA ILE A 237 14.31 -20.55 -9.79
C ILE A 237 14.33 -19.72 -11.09
N SER A 238 15.06 -20.18 -12.10
CA SER A 238 15.15 -19.46 -13.37
C SER A 238 13.78 -19.39 -14.07
N GLU A 239 13.61 -18.43 -14.99
CA GLU A 239 12.40 -18.35 -15.82
C GLU A 239 12.18 -19.64 -16.62
N LYS A 240 13.27 -20.24 -17.13
CA LYS A 240 13.23 -21.51 -17.86
C LYS A 240 12.76 -22.68 -16.99
N ASP A 241 13.31 -22.79 -15.76
CA ASP A 241 12.89 -23.85 -14.83
C ASP A 241 11.45 -23.62 -14.34
N SER A 242 11.02 -22.36 -14.22
CA SER A 242 9.63 -22.01 -13.93
C SER A 242 8.71 -22.50 -15.06
N PHE A 243 9.10 -22.28 -16.32
CA PHE A 243 8.32 -22.73 -17.47
C PHE A 243 8.17 -24.25 -17.48
N TYR A 244 9.28 -24.98 -17.34
CA TYR A 244 9.23 -26.43 -17.29
C TYR A 244 8.32 -26.93 -16.17
N MET A 245 8.39 -26.32 -14.98
CA MET A 245 7.53 -26.71 -13.86
C MET A 245 6.05 -26.38 -14.11
N GLU A 246 5.77 -25.22 -14.71
CA GLU A 246 4.40 -24.80 -15.04
C GLU A 246 3.75 -25.73 -16.06
N TYR A 247 4.51 -26.20 -17.06
CA TYR A 247 4.00 -27.02 -18.14
C TYR A 247 4.23 -28.53 -17.95
N TRP A 248 4.83 -28.95 -16.84
CA TRP A 248 5.09 -30.36 -16.58
C TRP A 248 3.78 -31.14 -16.40
N GLU A 249 3.52 -32.08 -17.32
CA GLU A 249 2.25 -32.83 -17.37
C GLU A 249 1.86 -33.49 -16.04
N LEU A 250 2.81 -34.09 -15.33
CA LEU A 250 2.56 -34.77 -14.05
C LEU A 250 2.08 -33.81 -12.96
N GLU A 251 2.59 -32.57 -12.94
CA GLU A 251 2.13 -31.54 -12.00
C GLU A 251 0.76 -31.00 -12.41
N GLN A 252 0.55 -30.79 -13.72
CA GLN A 252 -0.74 -30.36 -14.27
C GLN A 252 -1.87 -31.38 -14.02
N MET A 253 -1.57 -32.67 -14.00
CA MET A 253 -2.54 -33.72 -13.66
C MET A 253 -3.13 -33.58 -12.24
N LYS A 254 -2.41 -32.96 -11.29
CA LYS A 254 -2.92 -32.71 -9.93
C LYS A 254 -4.11 -31.75 -9.91
N LEU A 255 -4.26 -30.93 -10.95
CA LEU A 255 -5.39 -30.02 -11.10
C LEU A 255 -6.64 -30.72 -11.65
N LYS A 256 -6.47 -31.79 -12.43
CA LYS A 256 -7.55 -32.56 -13.05
C LYS A 256 -8.17 -33.61 -12.11
N GLY A 257 -7.42 -34.06 -11.10
CA GLY A 257 -7.82 -35.14 -10.18
C GLY A 257 -8.53 -34.69 -8.88
N LYS A 258 -9.04 -33.47 -8.78
CA LYS A 258 -9.62 -32.89 -7.55
C LYS A 258 -10.95 -32.18 -7.78
#